data_AF-A0A532U861-F1
#
_entry.id   AF-A0A532U861-F1
#
_cell.length_a   1.000
_cell.length_b   1.000
_cell.length_c   1.000
_cell.angle_alpha   90.00
_cell.angle_beta   90.00
_cell.angle_gamma   90.00
#
_symmetry.space_group_name_H-M   'P 1'
#
loop_
_entity.id
_entity.type
_entity.pdbx_description
1 polymer ?
#
loop_
_entity_poly.entity_id
_entity_poly.type
_entity_poly.pdbx_seq_one_letter_code
_entity_poly.pdbx_strand_id
1 'polypeptide(L)' 'MLYLPQEEGQGMVEYALILVLVAIVVIAILFLLGPQIGNIFSRITSGLIKAG' A
#
# COMPACT_ATOMS: atom_id res chain seq x y z
N MET A 1 0.41 0.12 -49.17
CA MET A 1 0.09 -0.37 -47.81
C MET A 1 1.02 0.35 -46.83
N LEU A 2 0.48 1.17 -45.94
CA LEU A 2 1.28 1.90 -44.95
C LEU A 2 1.46 0.95 -43.74
N TYR A 3 2.71 0.61 -43.43
CA TYR A 3 3.03 -0.22 -42.26
C TYR A 3 2.88 0.67 -41.02
N LEU A 4 1.85 0.42 -40.21
CA LEU A 4 1.72 1.05 -38.89
C LEU A 4 2.35 0.09 -37.89
N PRO A 5 3.52 0.42 -37.29
CA PRO A 5 4.11 -0.42 -36.27
C PRO A 5 3.11 -0.56 -35.11
N GLN A 6 2.75 -1.80 -34.76
CA GLN A 6 2.04 -2.06 -33.52
C GLN A 6 2.98 -1.67 -32.38
N GLU A 7 2.59 -0.67 -31.59
CA GLU A 7 3.28 -0.33 -30.35
C GLU A 7 3.16 -1.54 -29.42
N GLU A 8 4.28 -2.19 -29.10
CA GLU A 8 4.35 -3.18 -28.02
C GLU A 8 4.03 -2.45 -26.71
N GLY A 9 2.75 -2.42 -26.36
CA GLY A 9 2.30 -1.91 -25.06
C GLY A 9 3.10 -2.63 -23.97
N GLN A 10 3.74 -1.82 -23.12
CA GLN A 10 4.46 -2.15 -21.89
C GLN A 10 4.42 -3.65 -21.53
N GLY A 11 5.59 -4.31 -21.58
CA GLY A 11 5.67 -5.75 -21.45
C GLY A 11 5.04 -6.25 -20.15
N MET A 12 4.42 -7.44 -20.18
CA MET A 12 3.78 -8.04 -18.98
C MET A 12 4.73 -8.07 -17.76
N VAL A 13 6.04 -8.18 -18.00
CA VAL A 13 7.08 -8.14 -16.96
C VAL A 13 7.15 -6.77 -16.29
N GLU A 14 7.01 -5.68 -17.03
CA GLU A 14 7.10 -4.32 -16.49
C GLU A 14 5.90 -4.01 -15.58
N TYR A 15 4.71 -4.49 -15.94
CA TYR A 15 3.55 -4.42 -15.06
C TYR A 15 3.74 -5.23 -13.77
N ALA A 16 4.28 -6.44 -13.87
CA ALA A 16 4.58 -7.24 -12.68
C ALA A 16 5.59 -6.55 -11.75
N LEU A 17 6.62 -5.92 -12.30
CA LEU A 17 7.62 -5.16 -11.52
C LEU A 17 7.00 -3.95 -10.81
N ILE A 18 6.12 -3.19 -11.47
CA ILE A 18 5.39 -2.08 -10.84
C ILE A 18 4.47 -2.60 -9.73
N LEU A 19 3.74 -3.69 -9.96
CA LEU A 19 2.86 -4.28 -8.95
C LEU A 19 3.63 -4.73 -7.70
N VAL A 20 4.81 -5.33 -7.87
CA VAL A 20 5.69 -5.71 -6.75
C VAL A 20 6.16 -4.48 -5.97
N LEU A 21 6.56 -3.41 -6.67
CA LEU A 21 6.97 -2.16 -6.03
C LEU A 21 5.83 -1.55 -5.20
N VAL A 22 4.62 -1.49 -5.75
CA VAL A 22 3.43 -0.99 -5.05
C VAL A 22 3.12 -1.85 -3.82
N ALA A 23 3.20 -3.18 -3.94
CA ALA A 23 2.97 -4.08 -2.83
C ALA A 23 3.96 -3.85 -1.67
N ILE A 24 5.25 -3.65 -1.97
CA ILE A 24 6.27 -3.34 -0.97
C ILE A 24 5.94 -2.03 -0.25
N VAL A 25 5.55 -0.99 -0.98
CA VAL A 25 5.17 0.31 -0.40
C VAL A 25 3.97 0.16 0.54
N VAL A 26 2.93 -0.57 0.12
CA VAL A 26 1.74 -0.81 0.96
C VAL A 26 2.11 -1.56 2.24
N ILE A 27 2.93 -2.60 2.14
CA ILE A 27 3.40 -3.36 3.31
C ILE A 27 4.16 -2.45 4.28
N ALA A 28 5.06 -1.61 3.76
CA ALA A 28 5.82 -0.67 4.58
C ALA A 28 4.92 0.33 5.31
N ILE A 29 3.90 0.87 4.63
CA ILE A 29 2.91 1.77 5.23
C ILE A 29 2.16 1.04 6.36
N LEU A 30 1.67 -0.17 6.12
CA LEU A 30 0.94 -0.93 7.15
C LEU A 30 1.82 -1.25 8.37
N PHE A 31 3.09 -1.60 8.15
CA PHE A 31 4.04 -1.90 9.23
C PHE A 31 4.33 -0.69 10.11
N LEU A 32 4.45 0.50 9.51
CA LEU A 32 4.72 1.74 10.24
C LEU A 32 3.48 2.32 10.92
N LEU A 33 2.34 2.34 10.23
CA LEU A 33 1.12 2.98 10.71
C LEU A 33 0.29 2.07 11.63
N GLY A 34 0.33 0.76 11.43
CA GLY A 34 -0.45 -0.21 12.23
C GLY A 34 -0.25 -0.04 13.75
N PRO A 35 1.00 -0.04 14.25
CA PRO A 35 1.26 0.17 15.68
C PRO A 35 0.82 1.55 16.19
N GLN A 36 0.97 2.60 15.37
CA GLN A 36 0.58 3.96 15.76
C GLN A 36 -0.92 4.07 15.95
N ILE A 37 -1.70 3.54 15.00
CA ILE A 37 -3.15 3.48 15.09
C ILE A 37 -3.57 2.67 16.32
N GLY A 38 -2.97 1.49 16.53
CA GLY A 38 -3.25 0.66 17.70
C GLY A 38 -2.98 1.37 19.04
N ASN A 39 -1.88 2.12 19.12
CA ASN A 39 -1.54 2.92 20.30
C ASN A 39 -2.55 4.05 20.57
N ILE A 40 -3.03 4.72 19.52
CA ILE A 40 -4.07 5.77 19.64
C ILE A 40 -5.37 5.16 20.17
N PHE A 41 -5.84 4.07 19.56
CA PHE A 41 -7.04 3.37 20.02
C PHE A 41 -6.90 2.89 21.46
N SER A 42 -5.76 2.27 21.82
CA SER A 42 -5.49 1.81 23.19
C SER A 42 -5.54 2.95 24.22
N ARG A 43 -4.99 4.13 23.88
CA ARG A 43 -5.02 5.32 24.75
C ARG A 43 -6.45 5.83 24.95
N ILE A 44 -7.25 5.90 23.89
CA ILE A 44 -8.64 6.33 23.95
C ILE A 44 -9.45 5.37 24.83
N THR A 45 -9.38 4.06 24.55
CA THR A 45 -10.09 3.04 25.32
C THR A 45 -9.69 3.07 26.80
N SER A 46 -8.39 3.19 27.09
CA SER A 46 -7.90 3.30 28.47
C SER A 46 -8.40 4.55 29.18
N GLY A 47 -8.51 5.68 28.47
CA GLY A 47 -9.06 6.93 29.01
C GLY A 47 -10.54 6.80 29.34
N LEU A 48 -11.33 6.17 28.47
CA LEU A 48 -12.76 5.93 28.69
C LEU A 48 -13.00 4.98 29.87
N ILE A 49 -12.24 3.90 29.99
CA ILE A 49 -12.34 2.94 31.11
C ILE A 49 -12.03 3.61 32.44
N LYS A 50 -11.04 4.52 32.49
CA LYS A 50 -10.67 5.23 33.73
C LYS A 50 -11.67 6.30 34.16
N ALA A 51 -12.53 6.76 33.26
CA ALA A 51 -13.46 7.86 33.50
C ALA A 51 -14.85 7.40 33.99
N GLY A 52 -15.17 6.11 33.87
CA GLY A 52 -16.38 5.49 34.41
C GLY A 52 -16.08 4.70 35.67
#